data_AF-I0CEH5-F1
#
_entry.id   AF-I0CEH5-F1
#
_cell.length_a   1.000
_cell.length_b   1.000
_cell.length_c   1.000
_cell.angle_alpha   90.00
_cell.angle_beta   90.00
_cell.angle_gamma   90.00
#
_symmetry.space_group_name_H-M   'P 1'
#
loop_
_entity.id
_entity.type
_entity.pdbx_description
1 polymer ?
#
loop_
_entity_poly.entity_id
_entity_poly.type
_entity_poly.pdbx_seq_one_letter_code
_entity_poly.pdbx_strand_id
1 'polypeptide(L)'
;MTRVYIEAKTFTDTEDPSRPRRKLLSLGMASDDGRTLYAVNDEAAICALLIAEANTSAFQALPLKQDPVDLDLSDPDVFPFEEIHDMFRKFLADTENPELWSREGQRDQHVIRELFGYITEAMYPPGFPAWIASVSERCARLNAASAERSPRTLDQAPPIPERNGARRHHAFVNAHDLMRRMHRADEVEQSLANAPEAAA
;
A
#
# COMPACT_ATOMS: atom_id res chain seq x y z
N MET A 1 8.40 14.97 -9.76
CA MET A 1 7.59 14.42 -8.64
C MET A 1 7.69 12.92 -8.74
N THR A 2 8.13 12.28 -7.66
CA THR A 2 8.28 10.82 -7.61
C THR A 2 7.05 10.24 -6.95
N ARG A 3 6.34 9.31 -7.62
CA ARG A 3 5.19 8.66 -7.00
C ARG A 3 5.66 7.58 -6.05
N VAL A 4 5.00 7.51 -4.89
CA VAL A 4 5.19 6.50 -3.86
C VAL A 4 3.86 5.79 -3.66
N TYR A 5 3.87 4.49 -3.89
CA TYR A 5 2.72 3.60 -3.79
C TYR A 5 2.76 2.87 -2.46
N ILE A 6 1.69 2.99 -1.67
CA ILE A 6 1.61 2.47 -0.31
C ILE A 6 0.46 1.47 -0.22
N GLU A 7 0.74 0.31 0.35
CA GLU A 7 -0.28 -0.63 0.82
C GLU A 7 -0.05 -0.91 2.32
N ALA A 8 -1.06 -0.63 3.13
CA ALA A 8 -1.10 -1.03 4.53
C ALA A 8 -2.08 -2.21 4.70
N LYS A 9 -1.60 -3.31 5.27
CA LYS A 9 -2.48 -4.33 5.83
C LYS A 9 -2.75 -4.00 7.27
N THR A 10 -4.01 -4.16 7.67
CA THR A 10 -4.48 -3.76 8.99
C THR A 10 -5.28 -4.90 9.58
N PHE A 11 -5.23 -5.05 10.90
CA PHE A 11 -6.22 -5.83 11.62
C PHE A 11 -7.08 -4.91 12.48
N THR A 12 -8.24 -5.38 12.88
CA THR A 12 -9.11 -4.64 13.81
C THR A 12 -8.80 -5.10 15.21
N ASP A 13 -8.27 -4.20 16.02
CA ASP A 13 -8.18 -4.38 17.46
C ASP A 13 -9.56 -4.27 18.09
N THR A 14 -9.97 -5.33 18.77
CA THR A 14 -11.28 -5.46 19.42
C THR A 14 -11.19 -5.38 20.94
N GLU A 15 -10.07 -4.94 21.52
CA GLU A 15 -9.96 -4.74 22.98
C GLU A 15 -11.07 -3.83 23.54
N ASP A 16 -11.51 -2.82 22.78
CA ASP A 16 -12.73 -2.03 23.05
C ASP A 16 -13.75 -2.21 21.91
N PRO A 17 -14.78 -3.06 22.08
CA PRO A 17 -15.80 -3.30 21.06
C PRO A 17 -16.61 -2.05 20.67
N SER A 18 -16.63 -1.02 21.53
CA SER A 18 -17.33 0.23 21.25
C SER A 18 -16.52 1.19 20.37
N ARG A 19 -15.21 0.94 20.24
CA ARG A 19 -14.26 1.77 19.48
C ARG A 19 -13.21 0.89 18.80
N PRO A 20 -13.60 0.05 17.82
CA PRO A 20 -12.66 -0.78 17.09
C PRO A 20 -11.58 0.09 16.44
N ARG A 21 -10.31 -0.21 16.70
CA ARG A 21 -9.18 0.52 16.12
C ARG A 21 -8.51 -0.35 15.08
N ARG A 22 -8.19 0.21 13.92
CA ARG A 22 -7.36 -0.51 12.96
C ARG A 22 -5.91 -0.31 13.34
N LYS A 23 -5.18 -1.40 13.52
CA LYS A 23 -3.74 -1.38 13.77
C LYS A 23 -3.02 -1.88 12.54
N LEU A 24 -1.85 -1.31 12.25
CA LEU A 24 -1.00 -1.71 11.13
C LEU A 24 -0.46 -3.13 11.38
N LEU A 25 -0.74 -4.05 10.47
CA LEU A 25 -0.19 -5.41 10.46
C LEU A 25 1.09 -5.48 9.62
N SER A 26 1.07 -4.95 8.40
CA SER A 26 2.24 -4.86 7.54
C SER A 26 2.15 -3.69 6.56
N LEU A 27 3.30 -3.18 6.16
CA LEU A 27 3.46 -2.03 5.28
C LEU A 27 4.27 -2.45 4.05
N GLY A 28 3.76 -2.14 2.86
CA GLY A 28 4.50 -2.22 1.61
C GLY A 28 4.57 -0.86 0.94
N MET A 29 5.75 -0.48 0.47
CA MET A 29 5.95 0.71 -0.35
C MET A 29 6.79 0.40 -1.59
N ALA A 30 6.41 1.02 -2.70
CA ALA A 30 7.19 1.04 -3.93
C ALA A 30 7.22 2.48 -4.46
N SER A 31 8.27 2.85 -5.18
CA SER A 31 8.38 4.19 -5.77
C SER A 31 8.86 4.12 -7.22
N ASP A 32 8.53 5.16 -7.99
CA ASP A 32 8.93 5.25 -9.40
C ASP A 32 10.45 5.19 -9.62
N ASP A 33 11.25 5.59 -8.61
CA ASP A 33 12.72 5.54 -8.67
C ASP A 33 13.31 4.16 -8.32
N GLY A 34 12.45 3.15 -8.07
CA GLY A 34 12.84 1.77 -7.83
C GLY A 34 13.10 1.42 -6.36
N ARG A 35 13.05 2.39 -5.42
CA ARG A 35 13.14 2.08 -3.99
C ARG A 35 11.89 1.37 -3.49
N THR A 36 12.09 0.47 -2.54
CA THR A 36 11.03 -0.34 -1.94
C THR A 36 11.20 -0.45 -0.43
N LEU A 37 10.08 -0.54 0.29
CA LEU A 37 10.05 -0.86 1.72
C LEU A 37 9.05 -1.99 1.96
N TYR A 38 9.40 -2.95 2.81
CA TYR A 38 8.46 -3.89 3.39
C TYR A 38 8.76 -4.03 4.87
N ALA A 39 7.72 -4.06 5.68
CA ALA A 39 7.84 -4.29 7.11
C ALA A 39 6.57 -4.94 7.66
N VAL A 40 6.73 -5.79 8.67
CA VAL A 40 5.68 -6.45 9.45
C VAL A 40 5.76 -5.95 10.88
N ASN A 41 4.64 -5.49 11.42
CA ASN A 41 4.55 -5.00 12.79
C ASN A 41 4.41 -6.18 13.76
N ASP A 42 5.40 -6.39 14.62
CA ASP A 42 5.46 -7.51 15.55
C ASP A 42 4.32 -7.49 16.59
N GLU A 43 4.05 -6.35 17.22
CA GLU A 43 2.99 -6.17 18.22
C GLU A 43 1.62 -6.50 17.63
N ALA A 44 1.36 -5.98 16.44
CA ALA A 44 0.11 -6.18 15.73
C ALA A 44 -0.12 -7.64 15.33
N ALA A 45 0.92 -8.29 14.82
CA ALA A 45 0.84 -9.69 14.40
C ALA A 45 0.66 -10.63 15.60
N ILE A 46 1.30 -10.34 16.73
CA ILE A 46 1.06 -11.06 18.00
C ILE A 46 -0.39 -10.87 18.46
N CYS A 47 -0.92 -9.64 18.46
CA CYS A 47 -2.33 -9.42 18.78
C CYS A 47 -3.28 -10.17 17.83
N ALA A 48 -3.00 -10.17 16.52
CA ALA A 48 -3.82 -10.86 15.52
C ALA A 48 -3.84 -12.39 15.71
N LEU A 49 -2.73 -12.99 16.15
CA LEU A 49 -2.66 -14.41 16.54
C LEU A 49 -3.64 -14.73 17.68
N LEU A 50 -3.76 -13.82 18.64
CA LEU A 50 -4.56 -14.03 19.86
C LEU A 50 -6.08 -13.90 19.63
N ILE A 51 -6.53 -13.21 18.57
CA ILE A 51 -7.95 -12.85 18.35
C ILE A 51 -8.61 -13.56 17.15
N ALA A 52 -8.09 -14.71 16.70
CA ALA A 52 -8.62 -15.55 15.61
C ALA A 52 -8.56 -14.96 14.17
N GLU A 53 -7.84 -13.84 13.97
CA GLU A 53 -7.53 -13.27 12.66
C GLU A 53 -6.45 -14.08 11.90
N ALA A 54 -5.89 -15.12 12.54
CA ALA A 54 -4.86 -16.01 12.00
C ALA A 54 -5.26 -16.74 10.70
N ASN A 55 -6.56 -16.87 10.43
CA ASN A 55 -7.07 -17.53 9.22
C ASN A 55 -7.24 -16.56 8.03
N THR A 56 -6.96 -15.27 8.19
CA THR A 56 -7.04 -14.33 7.07
C THR A 56 -5.87 -14.49 6.11
N SER A 57 -6.10 -14.21 4.83
CA SER A 57 -5.04 -14.26 3.81
C SER A 57 -3.94 -13.23 4.04
N ALA A 58 -4.24 -12.10 4.68
CA ALA A 58 -3.26 -11.11 5.08
C ALA A 58 -2.34 -11.65 6.18
N PHE A 59 -2.90 -12.34 7.17
CA PHE A 59 -2.11 -12.97 8.22
C PHE A 59 -1.27 -14.14 7.70
N GLN A 60 -1.85 -15.01 6.87
CA GLN A 60 -1.12 -16.15 6.28
C GLN A 60 0.00 -15.75 5.30
N ALA A 61 0.10 -14.47 4.95
CA ALA A 61 1.19 -13.93 4.13
C ALA A 61 2.36 -13.40 4.98
N LEU A 62 2.26 -13.42 6.31
CA LEU A 62 3.32 -12.99 7.22
C LEU A 62 4.42 -14.07 7.37
N PRO A 63 5.62 -13.70 7.84
CA PRO A 63 6.67 -14.66 8.17
C PRO A 63 6.30 -15.44 9.43
N LEU A 64 5.69 -16.62 9.25
CA LEU A 64 5.18 -17.47 10.33
C LEU A 64 6.01 -18.75 10.51
N LYS A 65 6.35 -19.06 11.77
CA LYS A 65 6.74 -20.41 12.21
C LYS A 65 5.53 -21.33 12.13
N GLN A 66 5.74 -22.60 11.81
CA GLN A 66 4.64 -23.55 11.53
C GLN A 66 4.26 -24.43 12.72
N ASP A 67 5.13 -24.56 13.74
CA ASP A 67 4.87 -25.43 14.90
C ASP A 67 5.62 -24.92 16.16
N PRO A 68 4.92 -24.24 17.10
CA PRO A 68 3.55 -23.73 16.98
C PRO A 68 3.44 -22.64 15.89
N VAL A 69 2.23 -22.38 15.40
CA VAL A 69 1.97 -21.25 14.51
C VAL A 69 2.20 -19.95 15.29
N ASP A 70 3.25 -19.23 14.95
CA ASP A 70 3.68 -18.00 15.62
C ASP A 70 4.42 -17.10 14.64
N LEU A 71 4.56 -15.81 14.95
CA LEU A 71 5.35 -14.88 14.17
C LEU A 71 6.84 -15.20 14.31
N ASP A 72 7.58 -15.21 13.20
CA ASP A 72 9.04 -15.29 13.26
C ASP A 72 9.66 -13.93 13.56
N LEU A 73 9.83 -13.61 14.85
CA LEU A 73 10.51 -12.39 15.31
C LEU A 73 11.98 -12.26 14.87
N SER A 74 12.58 -13.32 14.31
CA SER A 74 13.94 -13.25 13.75
C SER A 74 13.98 -12.96 12.25
N ASP A 75 12.82 -12.89 11.60
CA ASP A 75 12.72 -12.54 10.18
C ASP A 75 13.16 -11.08 9.98
N PRO A 76 14.02 -10.80 8.97
CA PRO A 76 14.56 -9.46 8.74
C PRO A 76 13.52 -8.42 8.31
N ASP A 77 12.30 -8.84 7.96
CA ASP A 77 11.20 -7.94 7.60
C ASP A 77 10.24 -7.67 8.80
N VAL A 78 10.51 -8.20 10.00
CA VAL A 78 9.69 -8.01 11.21
C VAL A 78 10.32 -6.97 12.14
N PHE A 79 9.54 -5.96 12.53
CA PHE A 79 10.02 -4.80 13.29
C PHE A 79 8.99 -4.30 14.32
N PRO A 80 9.45 -3.66 15.42
CA PRO A 80 8.62 -2.83 16.28
C PRO A 80 7.95 -1.68 15.51
N PHE A 81 6.76 -1.25 15.94
CA PHE A 81 6.01 -0.20 15.26
C PHE A 81 6.78 1.12 15.14
N GLU A 82 7.54 1.51 16.16
CA GLU A 82 8.39 2.71 16.14
C GLU A 82 9.50 2.63 15.08
N GLU A 83 10.09 1.44 14.87
CA GLU A 83 11.08 1.27 13.81
C GLU A 83 10.43 1.38 12.43
N ILE A 84 9.23 0.83 12.24
CA ILE A 84 8.46 0.98 11.00
C ILE A 84 8.14 2.45 10.73
N HIS A 85 7.76 3.20 11.77
CA HIS A 85 7.54 4.64 11.70
C HIS A 85 8.78 5.39 11.20
N ASP A 86 9.95 5.11 11.77
CA ASP A 86 11.21 5.74 11.35
C ASP A 86 11.62 5.35 9.93
N MET A 87 11.49 4.06 9.56
CA MET A 87 11.75 3.57 8.20
C MET A 87 10.85 4.25 7.17
N PHE A 88 9.55 4.37 7.48
CA PHE A 88 8.57 5.05 6.63
C PHE A 88 8.92 6.53 6.43
N ARG A 89 9.23 7.24 7.52
CA ARG A 89 9.63 8.66 7.48
C ARG A 89 10.91 8.86 6.68
N LYS A 90 11.91 7.99 6.89
CA LYS A 90 13.16 8.02 6.15
C LYS A 90 12.94 7.78 4.66
N PHE A 91 12.13 6.78 4.29
CA PHE A 91 11.81 6.49 2.89
C PHE A 91 11.26 7.73 2.18
N LEU A 92 10.30 8.42 2.82
CA LEU A 92 9.69 9.62 2.26
C LEU A 92 10.64 10.82 2.26
N ALA A 93 11.43 11.02 3.31
CA ALA A 93 12.43 12.11 3.37
C ALA A 93 13.52 11.96 2.29
N ASP A 94 13.89 10.73 1.96
CA ASP A 94 14.84 10.41 0.88
C ASP A 94 14.19 10.50 -0.51
N THR A 95 12.87 10.81 -0.60
CA THR A 95 12.14 10.98 -1.87
C THR A 95 11.99 12.47 -2.18
N GLU A 96 12.51 12.92 -3.33
CA GLU A 96 12.31 14.31 -3.75
C GLU A 96 10.86 14.54 -4.22
N ASN A 97 10.15 15.46 -3.55
CA ASN A 97 8.77 15.85 -3.88
C ASN A 97 7.83 14.63 -4.08
N PRO A 98 7.61 13.83 -3.03
CA PRO A 98 6.84 12.59 -3.14
C PRO A 98 5.36 12.89 -3.43
N GLU A 99 4.73 12.07 -4.27
CA GLU A 99 3.28 12.02 -4.43
C GLU A 99 2.78 10.66 -3.91
N LEU A 100 1.91 10.65 -2.90
CA LEU A 100 1.47 9.40 -2.27
C LEU A 100 0.24 8.83 -2.96
N TRP A 101 0.27 7.53 -3.24
CA TRP A 101 -0.81 6.79 -3.87
C TRP A 101 -1.10 5.52 -3.07
N SER A 102 -2.36 5.22 -2.81
CA SER A 102 -2.79 3.92 -2.27
C SER A 102 -3.91 3.32 -3.12
N ARG A 103 -4.34 2.10 -2.77
CA ARG A 103 -5.44 1.44 -3.47
C ARG A 103 -6.73 2.27 -3.39
N GLU A 104 -7.09 2.69 -2.18
CA GLU A 104 -8.28 3.49 -1.88
C GLU A 104 -7.87 4.64 -0.95
N GLY A 105 -7.30 5.71 -1.51
CA GLY A 105 -6.62 6.81 -0.79
C GLY A 105 -7.17 7.16 0.60
N GLN A 106 -8.46 7.45 0.71
CA GLN A 106 -9.13 7.82 1.97
C GLN A 106 -9.19 6.70 3.03
N ARG A 107 -9.31 5.44 2.59
CA ARG A 107 -9.46 4.29 3.49
C ARG A 107 -8.17 3.95 4.21
N ASP A 108 -7.05 4.08 3.51
CA ASP A 108 -5.73 3.79 4.05
C ASP A 108 -5.14 5.00 4.79
N GLN A 109 -5.71 6.20 4.56
CA GLN A 109 -5.22 7.45 5.14
C GLN A 109 -5.16 7.44 6.66
N HIS A 110 -6.07 6.76 7.35
CA HIS A 110 -6.05 6.72 8.83
C HIS A 110 -4.82 5.99 9.38
N VAL A 111 -4.54 4.78 8.88
CA VAL A 111 -3.39 3.99 9.35
C VAL A 111 -2.06 4.57 8.86
N ILE A 112 -2.04 5.10 7.63
CA ILE A 112 -0.85 5.79 7.12
C ILE A 112 -0.61 7.10 7.91
N ARG A 113 -1.65 7.76 8.42
CA ARG A 113 -1.51 8.91 9.33
C ARG A 113 -0.89 8.53 10.67
N GLU A 114 -1.26 7.39 11.24
CA GLU A 114 -0.61 6.90 12.46
C GLU A 114 0.90 6.64 12.25
N LEU A 115 1.30 6.22 11.03
CA LEU A 115 2.70 6.10 10.63
C LEU A 115 3.42 7.45 10.44
N PHE A 116 2.72 8.58 10.40
CA PHE A 116 3.35 9.89 10.57
C PHE A 116 3.49 10.25 12.05
N GLY A 117 2.72 9.64 12.94
CA GLY A 117 2.63 9.90 14.38
C GLY A 117 1.28 10.52 14.76
N TYR A 118 0.98 10.61 16.06
CA TYR A 118 -0.13 11.44 16.57
C TYR A 118 0.18 12.92 16.31
N ILE A 119 -0.15 13.39 15.11
CA ILE A 119 0.31 14.67 14.60
C ILE A 119 -0.91 15.50 14.18
N THR A 120 -1.07 16.66 14.82
CA THR A 120 -1.84 17.79 14.30
C THR A 120 -1.18 18.26 12.98
N GLU A 121 -1.90 18.86 12.03
CA GLU A 121 -1.32 19.29 10.73
C GLU A 121 0.02 20.07 10.83
N ALA A 122 0.32 20.66 11.98
CA ALA A 122 1.54 21.38 12.27
C ALA A 122 2.83 20.54 12.41
N MET A 123 2.81 19.20 12.45
CA MET A 123 4.04 18.38 12.57
C MET A 123 4.38 17.54 11.33
N TYR A 124 3.70 17.74 10.19
CA TYR A 124 4.20 17.20 8.93
C TYR A 124 5.53 17.89 8.59
N PRO A 125 6.61 17.14 8.30
CA PRO A 125 7.84 17.77 7.86
C PRO A 125 7.60 18.54 6.55
N PRO A 126 8.31 19.66 6.30
CA PRO A 126 8.16 20.41 5.06
C PRO A 126 8.34 19.51 3.84
N GLY A 127 7.38 19.55 2.91
CA GLY A 127 7.36 18.70 1.71
C GLY A 127 6.60 17.38 1.85
N PHE A 128 6.05 17.06 3.03
CA PHE A 128 5.21 15.87 3.18
C PHE A 128 3.83 16.06 2.55
N PRO A 129 3.32 15.08 1.76
CA PRO A 129 2.05 15.23 1.07
C PRO A 129 0.88 15.21 2.05
N ALA A 130 0.03 16.24 1.99
CA ALA A 130 -1.13 16.37 2.88
C ALA A 130 -2.25 15.36 2.58
N TRP A 131 -2.18 14.68 1.43
CA TRP A 131 -3.21 13.77 0.93
C TRP A 131 -2.59 12.56 0.23
N ILE A 132 -3.37 11.49 0.16
CA ILE A 132 -3.02 10.23 -0.51
C ILE A 132 -4.02 10.03 -1.65
N ALA A 133 -3.50 9.90 -2.86
CA ALA A 133 -4.27 9.68 -4.08
C ALA A 133 -4.80 8.25 -4.18
N SER A 134 -5.90 8.07 -4.91
CA SER A 134 -6.50 6.75 -5.14
C SER A 134 -6.14 6.21 -6.53
N VAL A 135 -5.39 5.11 -6.56
CA VAL A 135 -5.09 4.38 -7.80
C VAL A 135 -6.38 3.84 -8.41
N SER A 136 -7.29 3.30 -7.59
CA SER A 136 -8.54 2.70 -8.08
C SER A 136 -9.44 3.74 -8.75
N GLU A 137 -9.57 4.93 -8.17
CA GLU A 137 -10.36 6.02 -8.76
C GLU A 137 -9.75 6.50 -10.08
N ARG A 138 -8.42 6.66 -10.14
CA ARG A 138 -7.73 7.04 -11.38
C ARG A 138 -7.94 5.99 -12.47
N CYS A 139 -7.75 4.71 -12.16
CA CYS A 139 -7.97 3.61 -13.10
C CYS A 139 -9.44 3.55 -13.56
N ALA A 140 -10.40 3.71 -12.65
CA ALA A 140 -11.83 3.72 -13.00
C ALA A 140 -12.18 4.87 -13.95
N ARG A 141 -11.66 6.08 -13.69
CA ARG A 141 -11.85 7.25 -14.57
C ARG A 141 -11.28 7.01 -15.97
N LEU A 142 -10.08 6.43 -16.06
CA LEU A 142 -9.45 6.13 -17.35
C LEU A 142 -10.12 4.98 -18.08
N ASN A 143 -10.62 3.96 -17.37
CA ASN A 143 -11.42 2.90 -17.96
C ASN A 143 -12.71 3.45 -18.57
N ALA A 144 -13.41 4.36 -17.88
CA ALA A 144 -14.60 5.01 -18.42
C ALA A 144 -14.28 5.82 -19.69
N ALA A 145 -13.24 6.66 -19.65
CA ALA A 145 -12.81 7.46 -20.81
C ALA A 145 -12.32 6.59 -21.99
N SER A 146 -11.69 5.45 -21.70
CA SER A 146 -11.24 4.50 -22.72
C SER A 146 -12.40 3.74 -23.33
N ALA A 147 -13.39 3.29 -22.55
CA ALA A 147 -14.56 2.59 -23.06
C ALA A 147 -15.32 3.40 -24.12
N GLU A 148 -15.31 4.73 -24.00
CA GLU A 148 -15.89 5.66 -24.99
C GLU A 148 -15.08 5.77 -26.29
N ARG A 149 -13.77 5.46 -26.30
CA ARG A 149 -12.85 5.68 -27.44
C ARG A 149 -12.21 4.40 -28.03
N SER A 150 -11.96 3.36 -27.23
CA SER A 150 -11.46 2.03 -27.63
C SER A 150 -11.44 1.06 -26.43
N PRO A 151 -11.93 -0.19 -26.57
CA PRO A 151 -11.99 -1.16 -25.48
C PRO A 151 -10.60 -1.77 -25.19
N ARG A 152 -9.73 -1.03 -24.51
CA ARG A 152 -8.58 -1.60 -23.78
C ARG A 152 -8.90 -1.54 -22.30
N THR A 153 -9.17 -2.67 -21.67
CA THR A 153 -9.42 -2.74 -20.23
C THR A 153 -8.10 -2.68 -19.47
N LEU A 154 -7.97 -1.76 -18.50
CA LEU A 154 -6.82 -1.64 -17.60
C LEU A 154 -6.71 -2.83 -16.60
N ASP A 155 -7.67 -3.76 -16.62
CA ASP A 155 -7.77 -4.86 -15.64
C ASP A 155 -6.91 -6.10 -15.94
N GLN A 156 -6.12 -6.10 -17.02
CA GLN A 156 -5.25 -7.22 -17.37
C GLN A 156 -3.76 -6.87 -17.17
N ALA A 157 -3.37 -6.55 -15.92
CA ALA A 157 -1.96 -6.56 -15.57
C ALA A 157 -1.48 -8.02 -15.40
N PRO A 158 -0.32 -8.42 -15.98
CA PRO A 158 0.24 -9.74 -15.73
C PRO A 158 0.59 -9.91 -14.23
N PRO A 159 0.48 -11.12 -13.68
CA PRO A 159 0.74 -11.39 -12.26
C PRO A 159 2.17 -11.01 -11.84
N ILE A 160 2.34 -10.66 -10.56
CA ILE A 160 3.64 -10.29 -9.97
C ILE A 160 4.50 -11.55 -9.83
N PRO A 161 5.77 -11.57 -10.27
CA PRO A 161 6.67 -12.66 -9.91
C PRO A 161 6.85 -12.71 -8.38
N GLU A 162 6.77 -13.90 -7.83
CA GLU A 162 6.79 -14.15 -6.39
C GLU A 162 8.11 -13.69 -5.77
N ARG A 163 8.07 -12.78 -4.78
CA ARG A 163 9.20 -12.60 -3.86
C ARG A 163 9.05 -13.69 -2.80
N ASN A 164 9.99 -14.64 -2.74
CA ASN A 164 10.01 -15.72 -1.74
C ASN A 164 8.68 -16.49 -1.58
N GLY A 165 7.93 -16.75 -2.67
CA GLY A 165 6.64 -17.46 -2.58
C GLY A 165 5.46 -16.63 -2.02
N ALA A 166 5.61 -15.30 -1.93
CA ALA A 166 4.59 -14.40 -1.37
C ALA A 166 3.27 -14.43 -2.16
N ARG A 167 2.20 -14.79 -1.44
CA ARG A 167 0.83 -14.92 -1.96
C ARG A 167 0.17 -13.55 -2.21
N ARG A 168 -0.97 -13.57 -2.92
CA ARG A 168 -1.95 -12.46 -2.90
C ARG A 168 -2.17 -12.03 -1.43
N HIS A 169 -2.32 -10.72 -1.18
CA HIS A 169 -2.47 -10.10 0.15
C HIS A 169 -1.19 -9.76 0.93
N HIS A 170 -0.01 -10.04 0.38
CA HIS A 170 1.25 -9.52 0.91
C HIS A 170 1.40 -8.01 0.59
N ALA A 171 1.68 -7.16 1.58
CA ALA A 171 1.67 -5.70 1.39
C ALA A 171 2.68 -5.22 0.33
N PHE A 172 3.90 -5.77 0.34
CA PHE A 172 4.92 -5.52 -0.70
C PHE A 172 4.40 -5.82 -2.12
N VAL A 173 3.83 -7.01 -2.33
CA VAL A 173 3.28 -7.42 -3.63
C VAL A 173 2.21 -6.41 -4.05
N ASN A 174 1.29 -6.09 -3.15
CA ASN A 174 0.22 -5.14 -3.44
C ASN A 174 0.74 -3.72 -3.78
N ALA A 175 1.77 -3.22 -3.11
CA ALA A 175 2.36 -1.92 -3.46
C ALA A 175 2.97 -1.92 -4.87
N HIS A 176 3.63 -3.01 -5.27
CA HIS A 176 4.13 -3.17 -6.64
C HIS A 176 3.03 -3.39 -7.69
N ASP A 177 1.87 -3.93 -7.29
CA ASP A 177 0.67 -4.02 -8.15
C ASP A 177 0.13 -2.61 -8.42
N LEU A 178 0.04 -1.77 -7.38
CA LEU A 178 -0.38 -0.37 -7.50
C LEU A 178 0.53 0.41 -8.46
N MET A 179 1.86 0.29 -8.29
CA MET A 179 2.83 0.92 -9.17
C MET A 179 2.60 0.54 -10.65
N ARG A 180 2.46 -0.76 -10.92
CA ARG A 180 2.24 -1.24 -12.30
C ARG A 180 0.92 -0.77 -12.89
N ARG A 181 -0.17 -0.80 -12.13
CA ARG A 181 -1.47 -0.28 -12.57
C ARG A 181 -1.35 1.20 -12.94
N MET A 182 -0.54 1.95 -12.19
CA MET A 182 -0.31 3.36 -12.43
C MET A 182 0.54 3.63 -13.67
N HIS A 183 1.60 2.85 -13.91
CA HIS A 183 2.35 2.93 -15.17
C HIS A 183 1.46 2.60 -16.37
N ARG A 184 0.62 1.57 -16.25
CA ARG A 184 -0.33 1.20 -17.31
C ARG A 184 -1.40 2.29 -17.52
N ALA A 185 -1.85 2.93 -16.45
CA ALA A 185 -2.75 4.08 -16.53
C ALA A 185 -2.11 5.25 -17.29
N ASP A 186 -0.81 5.53 -17.05
CA ASP A 186 -0.08 6.57 -17.79
C ASP A 186 -0.01 6.25 -19.30
N GLU A 187 0.27 5.00 -19.67
CA GLU A 187 0.29 4.57 -21.07
C GLU A 187 -1.06 4.77 -21.77
N VAL A 188 -2.16 4.46 -21.08
CA VAL A 188 -3.51 4.65 -21.59
C VAL A 188 -3.85 6.13 -21.73
N GLU A 189 -3.55 6.93 -20.71
CA GLU A 189 -3.75 8.39 -20.73
C GLU A 189 -2.98 9.04 -21.89
N GLN A 190 -1.72 8.66 -22.09
CA GLN A 190 -0.91 9.11 -23.22
C GLN A 190 -1.51 8.68 -24.57
N SER A 191 -2.00 7.44 -24.67
CA SER A 191 -2.68 6.94 -25.87
C SER A 191 -3.97 7.70 -26.17
N LEU A 192 -4.73 8.08 -25.14
CA LEU A 192 -5.97 8.85 -25.28
C LEU A 192 -5.70 10.29 -25.71
N ALA A 193 -4.64 10.90 -25.19
CA ALA A 193 -4.20 12.25 -25.57
C ALA A 193 -3.69 12.33 -27.01
N ASN A 194 -3.04 11.26 -27.50
CA ASN A 194 -2.50 11.18 -28.85
C ASN A 194 -3.52 10.66 -29.90
N ALA A 195 -4.73 10.27 -29.48
CA ALA A 195 -5.75 9.85 -30.41
C ALA A 195 -6.22 11.08 -31.22
N PRO A 196 -6.18 11.04 -32.58
CA PRO A 196 -6.70 12.13 -33.38
C PRO A 196 -8.16 12.38 -32.99
N GLU A 197 -8.56 13.65 -32.83
CA GLU A 197 -9.98 13.99 -32.73
C GLU A 197 -10.68 13.33 -33.92
N ALA A 198 -11.60 12.41 -33.64
CA ALA A 198 -12.39 11.79 -34.68
C ALA A 198 -13.04 12.94 -35.46
N ALA A 199 -12.64 13.07 -36.73
CA ALA A 199 -13.11 14.13 -37.61
C ALA A 199 -14.65 14.19 -37.54
N ALA A 200 -15.16 15.28 -36.99
CA ALA A 200 -16.57 15.63 -36.96
C ALA A 200 -17.04 16.08 -38.36
#